data_AF-A0A938A1R9-F1
#
_entry.id   AF-A0A938A1R9-F1
#
_cell.length_a   1.000
_cell.length_b   1.000
_cell.length_c   1.000
_cell.angle_alpha   90.00
_cell.angle_beta   90.00
_cell.angle_gamma   90.00
#
_symmetry.space_group_name_H-M   'P 1'
#
loop_
_entity.id
_entity.type
_entity.pdbx_description
1 polymer ?
#
loop_
_entity_poly.entity_id
_entity_poly.type
_entity_poly.pdbx_seq_one_letter_code
_entity_poly.pdbx_strand_id
1 'polypeptide(L)'
;MTKARIDHRQRAIELSAALEITKFQRDAYRAQIEKLEQRLADADRRAERAEARLHEATQMLSNLALQAVSLPTRSNATEVLVDGKSILRLNNPGLPPSSGPC
;
A
#
# COMPACT_ATOMS: atom_id res chain seq x y z
N MET A 1 53.43 -50.47 8.69
CA MET A 1 51.99 -50.42 8.36
C MET A 1 51.15 -49.48 9.24
N THR A 2 51.74 -48.71 10.16
CA THR A 2 51.03 -47.90 11.15
C THR A 2 50.68 -46.48 10.68
N LYS A 3 51.53 -45.84 9.87
CA LYS A 3 51.32 -44.45 9.40
C LYS A 3 50.05 -44.26 8.58
N ALA A 4 49.80 -45.14 7.60
CA ALA A 4 48.61 -45.08 6.76
C ALA A 4 47.29 -45.23 7.55
N ARG A 5 47.29 -46.01 8.64
CA ARG A 5 46.11 -46.15 9.53
C ARG A 5 45.86 -44.87 10.34
N ILE A 6 46.92 -44.21 10.79
CA ILE A 6 46.81 -42.94 11.52
C ILE A 6 46.30 -41.85 10.58
N ASP A 7 46.85 -41.75 9.37
CA ASP A 7 46.43 -40.78 8.35
C ASP A 7 44.95 -40.99 7.95
N HIS A 8 44.52 -42.25 7.80
CA HIS A 8 43.12 -42.56 7.52
C HIS A 8 42.19 -42.18 8.68
N ARG A 9 42.61 -42.43 9.93
CA ARG A 9 41.82 -42.05 11.12
C ARG A 9 41.69 -40.54 11.22
N GLN A 10 42.77 -39.82 10.96
CA GLN A 10 42.79 -38.36 10.98
C GLN A 10 41.83 -37.78 9.93
N ARG A 11 41.89 -38.27 8.69
CA ARG A 11 40.96 -37.87 7.62
C ARG A 11 39.50 -38.18 7.95
N ALA A 12 39.23 -39.32 8.58
CA ALA A 12 37.86 -39.68 8.98
C ALA A 12 37.30 -38.71 10.03
N ILE A 13 38.14 -38.26 10.97
CA ILE A 13 37.76 -37.26 11.99
C ILE A 13 37.50 -35.90 11.32
N GLU A 14 38.39 -35.46 10.43
CA GLU A 14 38.25 -34.20 9.70
C GLU A 14 36.98 -34.16 8.86
N LEU A 15 36.69 -35.25 8.12
CA LEU A 15 35.46 -35.39 7.34
C LEU A 15 34.22 -35.39 8.24
N SER A 16 34.27 -36.08 9.38
CA SER A 16 33.17 -36.08 10.34
C SER A 16 32.89 -34.67 10.87
N ALA A 17 33.94 -33.92 11.21
CA ALA A 17 33.80 -32.55 11.68
C ALA A 17 33.22 -31.63 10.59
N ALA A 18 33.71 -31.73 9.36
CA ALA A 18 33.19 -30.97 8.22
C ALA A 18 31.72 -31.29 7.93
N LEU A 19 31.33 -32.56 8.05
CA LEU A 19 29.96 -33.01 7.85
C LEU A 19 29.01 -32.47 8.94
N GLU A 20 29.44 -32.43 10.19
CA GLU A 20 28.63 -31.83 11.27
C GLU A 20 28.49 -30.31 11.10
N ILE A 21 29.55 -29.61 10.71
CA ILE A 21 29.48 -28.17 10.41
C ILE A 21 28.50 -27.90 9.27
N THR A 22 28.59 -28.66 8.18
CA THR A 22 27.72 -28.46 7.01
C THR A 22 26.27 -28.81 7.30
N LYS A 23 25.98 -29.83 8.12
CA LYS A 23 24.61 -30.10 8.61
C LYS A 23 24.07 -28.93 9.42
N PHE A 24 24.85 -28.42 10.36
CA PHE A 24 24.45 -27.28 11.18
C PHE A 24 24.15 -26.04 10.31
N GLN A 25 25.02 -25.73 9.36
CA GLN A 25 24.80 -24.63 8.41
C GLN A 25 23.55 -24.83 7.56
N ARG A 26 23.35 -26.03 7.02
CA ARG A 26 22.14 -26.37 6.24
C ARG A 26 20.88 -26.15 7.06
N ASP A 27 20.86 -26.62 8.30
CA ASP A 27 19.69 -26.50 9.16
C ASP A 27 19.44 -25.04 9.56
N ALA A 28 20.50 -24.26 9.81
CA ALA A 28 20.41 -22.82 10.00
C ALA A 28 19.84 -22.08 8.78
N TYR A 29 20.28 -22.43 7.56
CA TYR A 29 19.76 -21.85 6.33
C TYR A 29 18.30 -22.23 6.08
N ARG A 30 17.90 -23.48 6.36
CA ARG A 30 16.48 -23.89 6.28
C ARG A 30 15.59 -23.05 7.18
N ALA A 31 15.99 -22.88 8.45
CA ALA A 31 15.26 -22.03 9.38
C ALA A 31 15.17 -20.56 8.92
N GLN A 32 16.23 -20.05 8.27
CA GLN A 32 16.21 -18.71 7.68
C GLN A 32 15.25 -18.61 6.49
N ILE A 33 15.23 -19.62 5.62
CA ILE A 33 14.32 -19.69 4.47
C ILE A 33 12.86 -19.68 4.95
N GLU A 34 12.50 -20.55 5.90
CA GLU A 34 11.14 -20.61 6.45
C GLU A 34 10.70 -19.26 7.05
N LYS A 35 11.60 -18.59 7.77
CA LYS A 35 11.33 -17.26 8.33
C LYS A 35 11.16 -16.20 7.24
N LEU A 36 11.92 -16.28 6.15
CA LEU A 36 11.80 -15.35 5.03
C LEU A 36 10.51 -15.59 4.25
N GLU A 37 10.12 -16.83 4.02
CA GLU A 37 8.86 -17.20 3.38
C GLU A 37 7.66 -16.66 4.17
N GLN A 38 7.67 -16.81 5.51
CA GLN A 38 6.63 -16.25 6.37
C GLN A 38 6.57 -14.71 6.26
N ARG A 39 7.73 -14.04 6.30
CA ARG A 39 7.80 -12.58 6.17
C ARG A 39 7.30 -12.09 4.82
N LEU A 40 7.57 -12.84 3.75
CA LEU A 40 7.12 -12.54 2.40
C LEU A 40 5.59 -12.67 2.31
N ALA A 41 5.03 -13.79 2.79
CA ALA A 41 3.58 -13.98 2.84
C ALA A 41 2.86 -12.88 3.65
N ASP A 42 3.43 -12.44 4.77
CA ASP A 42 2.87 -11.34 5.56
C ASP A 42 3.04 -9.97 4.89
N ALA A 43 4.06 -9.79 4.05
CA ALA A 43 4.22 -8.60 3.23
C ALA A 43 3.18 -8.56 2.11
N ASP A 44 2.96 -9.68 1.43
CA ASP A 44 1.97 -9.79 0.35
C ASP A 44 0.56 -9.51 0.87
N ARG A 45 0.16 -10.12 1.99
CA ARG A 45 -1.14 -9.82 2.64
C ARG A 45 -1.29 -8.37 3.08
N ARG A 46 -0.18 -7.68 3.41
CA ARG A 46 -0.22 -6.24 3.73
C ARG A 46 -0.36 -5.41 2.47
N ALA A 47 0.30 -5.78 1.39
CA ALA A 47 0.19 -5.13 0.09
C ALA A 47 -1.24 -5.26 -0.46
N GLU A 48 -1.81 -6.45 -0.49
CA GLU A 48 -3.19 -6.71 -0.94
C GLU A 48 -4.21 -5.85 -0.16
N ARG A 49 -4.07 -5.78 1.17
CA ARG A 49 -4.93 -4.92 2.01
C ARG A 49 -4.74 -3.44 1.73
N ALA A 50 -3.51 -3.00 1.46
CA ALA A 50 -3.23 -1.61 1.11
C ALA A 50 -3.84 -1.25 -0.25
N GLU A 51 -3.72 -2.15 -1.24
CA GLU A 51 -4.33 -2.01 -2.56
C GLU A 51 -5.87 -1.94 -2.47
N ALA A 52 -6.49 -2.83 -1.70
CA ALA A 52 -7.94 -2.83 -1.49
C ALA A 52 -8.42 -1.49 -0.88
N ARG A 53 -7.71 -0.98 0.14
CA ARG A 53 -8.04 0.31 0.76
C ARG A 53 -7.83 1.49 -0.18
N LEU A 54 -6.79 1.44 -1.00
CA LEU A 54 -6.52 2.49 -1.99
C LEU A 54 -7.63 2.49 -3.05
N HIS A 55 -8.03 1.32 -3.52
CA HIS A 55 -9.13 1.17 -4.47
C HIS A 55 -10.44 1.72 -3.91
N GLU A 56 -10.80 1.38 -2.68
CA GLU A 56 -11.99 1.91 -2.00
C GLU A 56 -11.94 3.44 -1.88
N ALA A 57 -10.79 4.00 -1.47
CA ALA A 57 -10.61 5.45 -1.39
C ALA A 57 -10.74 6.13 -2.75
N THR A 58 -10.18 5.54 -3.81
CA THR A 58 -10.31 6.06 -5.18
C THR A 58 -11.77 6.05 -5.63
N GLN A 59 -12.53 5.00 -5.35
CA GLN A 59 -13.96 4.95 -5.67
C GLN A 59 -14.74 6.04 -4.91
N MET A 60 -14.50 6.19 -3.60
CA MET A 60 -15.15 7.24 -2.80
C MET A 60 -14.86 8.64 -3.35
N LEU A 61 -13.60 8.93 -3.69
CA LEU A 61 -13.20 10.21 -4.28
C LEU A 61 -13.83 10.43 -5.66
N SER A 62 -13.89 9.39 -6.49
CA SER A 62 -14.54 9.47 -7.81
C SER A 62 -16.03 9.77 -7.67
N ASN A 63 -16.73 9.09 -6.76
CA ASN A 63 -18.14 9.34 -6.47
C ASN A 63 -18.37 10.77 -5.95
N LEU A 64 -17.51 11.25 -5.04
CA LEU A 64 -17.58 12.61 -4.52
C LEU A 64 -17.37 13.64 -5.64
N ALA A 65 -16.39 13.41 -6.53
CA ALA A 65 -16.13 14.29 -7.66
C ALA A 65 -17.33 14.34 -8.64
N LEU A 66 -17.92 13.19 -8.96
CA LEU A 66 -19.12 13.13 -9.78
C LEU A 66 -20.30 13.87 -9.13
N GLN A 67 -20.51 13.69 -7.82
CA GLN A 67 -21.52 14.43 -7.07
C GLN A 67 -21.29 15.94 -7.14
N ALA A 68 -20.05 16.40 -6.94
CA ALA A 68 -19.68 17.81 -7.00
C ALA A 68 -19.93 18.44 -8.39
N VAL A 69 -19.68 17.70 -9.47
CA VAL A 69 -19.94 18.15 -10.85
C VAL A 69 -21.42 18.07 -11.21
N SER A 70 -22.13 17.07 -10.69
CA SER A 70 -23.55 16.85 -10.97
C SER A 70 -24.49 17.76 -10.21
N LEU A 71 -24.03 18.43 -9.14
CA LEU A 71 -24.78 19.50 -8.48
C LEU A 71 -25.02 20.61 -9.50
N PRO A 72 -26.27 20.78 -9.99
CA PRO A 72 -26.57 21.85 -10.91
C PRO A 72 -26.66 23.12 -10.06
N THR A 73 -25.54 23.84 -9.93
CA THR A 73 -25.61 25.27 -9.66
C THR A 73 -26.07 25.95 -10.95
N ARG A 74 -27.29 25.62 -11.41
CA ARG A 74 -27.94 26.42 -12.43
C ARG A 74 -28.37 27.69 -11.73
N SER A 75 -27.48 28.69 -11.76
CA SER A 75 -27.86 30.07 -11.49
C SER A 75 -29.07 30.38 -12.37
N ASN A 76 -30.21 30.63 -11.75
CA ASN A 76 -31.39 31.09 -12.46
C ASN A 76 -31.64 32.55 -12.09
N ALA A 77 -32.18 33.33 -13.02
CA ALA A 77 -32.54 34.72 -12.78
C ALA A 77 -34.05 34.84 -12.93
N THR A 78 -34.70 35.38 -11.90
CA THR A 78 -36.12 35.72 -11.93
C THR A 78 -36.25 37.23 -11.86
N GLU A 79 -37.02 37.79 -12.78
CA GLU A 79 -37.35 39.20 -12.76
C GLU A 79 -38.39 39.47 -11.67
N VAL A 80 -38.12 40.43 -10.78
CA VAL A 80 -38.97 40.79 -9.65
C VAL A 80 -39.12 42.30 -9.59
N LEU A 81 -40.35 42.78 -9.42
CA LEU A 81 -40.65 44.20 -9.22
C LEU A 81 -40.49 44.55 -7.74
N VAL A 82 -39.64 45.52 -7.44
CA VAL A 82 -39.47 46.11 -6.10
C VAL A 82 -39.65 47.62 -6.24
N ASP A 83 -40.60 48.19 -5.50
CA ASP A 83 -40.95 49.63 -5.55
C ASP A 83 -41.21 50.15 -6.97
N GLY A 84 -41.87 49.34 -7.81
CA GLY A 84 -42.20 49.67 -9.20
C GLY A 84 -41.01 49.60 -10.18
N LYS A 85 -39.81 49.20 -9.71
CA LYS A 85 -38.63 48.99 -10.55
C LYS A 85 -38.38 47.51 -10.76
N SER A 86 -38.11 47.11 -12.00
CA SER A 86 -37.79 45.73 -12.32
C SER A 86 -36.34 45.41 -11.99
N ILE A 87 -36.10 44.35 -11.22
CA ILE A 87 -34.77 43.90 -10.79
C ILE A 87 -34.63 42.41 -11.10
N LEU A 88 -33.48 42.02 -11.66
CA LEU A 88 -33.14 40.60 -11.82
C LEU A 88 -32.62 40.05 -10.49
N ARG A 89 -33.41 39.18 -9.87
CA ARG A 89 -32.99 38.41 -8.71
C ARG A 89 -32.33 37.11 -9.17
N LEU A 90 -31.05 36.96 -8.90
CA LEU A 90 -30.32 35.70 -9.07
C LEU A 90 -30.68 34.75 -7.93
N ASN A 91 -31.19 33.57 -8.24
CA ASN A 91 -31.26 32.47 -7.29
C ASN A 91 -30.13 31.49 -7.56
N ASN A 92 -29.55 31.00 -6.46
CA ASN A 92 -28.37 30.13 -6.47
C ASN A 92 -27.16 30.79 -7.16
N PRO A 93 -26.67 31.93 -6.63
CA PRO A 93 -25.45 32.55 -7.15
C PRO A 93 -24.30 31.55 -7.05
N GLY A 94 -23.61 31.30 -8.16
CA GLY A 94 -22.44 30.43 -8.19
C GLY A 94 -21.44 30.83 -7.11
N LEU A 95 -20.83 29.83 -6.45
CA LEU A 95 -19.82 30.08 -5.41
C LEU A 95 -18.72 31.00 -5.99
N PRO A 96 -18.42 32.15 -5.38
CA PRO A 96 -17.30 32.97 -5.81
C PRO A 96 -15.98 32.20 -5.58
N PRO A 97 -14.96 32.38 -6.44
CA PRO A 97 -13.64 31.78 -6.18
C PRO A 97 -13.15 32.28 -4.82
N SER A 98 -12.83 31.34 -3.92
CA SER A 98 -12.34 31.65 -2.58
C SER A 98 -11.08 32.49 -2.67
N SER A 99 -11.17 33.77 -2.33
CA SER A 99 -10.00 34.61 -2.04
C SER A 99 -9.31 34.00 -0.81
N GLY A 100 -8.14 33.40 -1.03
CA GLY A 100 -7.30 32.84 0.02
C GLY A 100 -6.87 33.90 1.04
N PRO A 101 -6.44 33.48 2.25
CA PRO A 101 -6.12 34.42 3.31
C PRO A 101 -4.84 35.21 2.99
N CYS A 102 -4.91 36.53 3.20
CA CYS A 102 -3.75 37.41 3.30
C CYS A 102 -2.96 37.14 4.59
#